data_AF-A0A7Y5L1C8-F1
#
_entry.id   AF-A0A7Y5L1C8-F1
#
_cell.length_a   1.000
_cell.length_b   1.000
_cell.length_c   1.000
_cell.angle_alpha   90.00
_cell.angle_beta   90.00
_cell.angle_gamma   90.00
#
_symmetry.space_group_name_H-M   'P 1'
#
loop_
_entity.id
_entity.type
_entity.pdbx_description
1 polymer ?
#
loop_
_entity_poly.entity_id
_entity_poly.type
_entity_poly.pdbx_seq_one_letter_code
_entity_poly.pdbx_strand_id
1 'polypeptide(L)'
;MSKLVVVVAEPPRSRYYVDELALAGIEAIEEPNPTLALGIATAKNPDLVVIDVTGDRPEWLALIEHVVLMGIKCWVLGSRTCSDSTTERLRQLERVAAGRLDCS
;
A
#
# COMPACT_ATOMS: atom_id res chain seq x y z
N MET A 1 -21.80 0.13 4.41
CA MET A 1 -20.44 -0.30 4.82
C MET A 1 -19.51 0.87 4.58
N SER A 2 -18.85 1.38 5.61
CA SER A 2 -17.78 2.39 5.46
C SER A 2 -16.56 1.71 4.84
N LYS A 3 -15.91 2.38 3.88
CA LYS A 3 -14.65 1.90 3.29
C LYS A 3 -13.49 2.43 4.14
N LEU A 4 -12.65 1.53 4.66
CA LEU A 4 -11.44 1.89 5.39
C LEU A 4 -10.22 1.68 4.51
N VAL A 5 -9.36 2.71 4.45
CA VAL A 5 -8.10 2.68 3.73
C VAL A 5 -6.94 2.92 4.71
N VAL A 6 -5.85 2.17 4.55
CA VAL A 6 -4.59 2.49 5.22
C VAL A 6 -3.64 3.08 4.19
N VAL A 7 -3.08 4.25 4.48
CA VAL A 7 -2.13 4.96 3.62
C VAL A 7 -0.74 4.86 4.25
N VAL A 8 0.19 4.26 3.51
CA VAL A 8 1.58 4.07 3.92
C VAL A 8 2.45 4.82 2.93
N ALA A 9 2.86 6.03 3.31
CA ALA A 9 3.64 6.93 2.49
C ALA A 9 4.44 7.88 3.37
N GLU A 10 5.53 8.44 2.85
CA GLU A 10 6.28 9.48 3.56
C GLU A 10 5.57 10.84 3.46
N PRO A 11 5.57 11.65 4.54
CA PRO A 11 5.14 13.04 4.47
C PRO A 11 6.00 13.83 3.46
N PRO A 12 5.42 14.77 2.71
CA PRO A 12 4.03 15.25 2.81
C PRO A 12 3.01 14.46 1.95
N ARG A 13 3.42 13.43 1.21
CA ARG A 13 2.55 12.74 0.24
C ARG A 13 1.43 11.95 0.90
N SER A 14 1.73 11.32 2.03
CA SER A 14 0.72 10.64 2.87
C SER A 14 -0.49 11.53 3.15
N ARG A 15 -0.25 12.79 3.52
CA ARG A 15 -1.30 13.77 3.80
C ARG A 15 -2.12 14.12 2.56
N TYR A 16 -1.48 14.28 1.41
CA TYR A 16 -2.19 14.51 0.15
C TYR A 16 -3.17 13.36 -0.15
N TYR A 17 -2.75 12.10 0.00
CA TYR A 17 -3.64 10.95 -0.23
C TYR A 17 -4.79 10.88 0.76
N VAL A 18 -4.53 11.17 2.04
CA VAL A 18 -5.56 11.19 3.09
C VAL A 18 -6.60 12.28 2.82
N ASP A 19 -6.16 13.48 2.43
CA ASP A 19 -7.05 14.59 2.12
C ASP A 19 -7.95 14.26 0.90
N GLU A 20 -7.40 13.66 -0.15
CA GLU A 20 -8.16 13.21 -1.33
C GLU A 20 -9.21 12.12 -0.97
N LEU A 21 -8.84 11.16 -0.12
CA LEU A 21 -9.76 10.13 0.37
C LEU A 21 -10.88 10.73 1.24
N ALA A 22 -10.55 11.71 2.08
CA ALA A 22 -11.52 12.41 2.91
C ALA A 22 -12.53 13.20 2.06
N LEU A 23 -12.09 13.85 0.97
CA LEU A 23 -12.97 14.52 0.01
C LEU A 23 -13.93 13.54 -0.67
N ALA A 24 -13.51 12.29 -0.87
CA ALA A 24 -14.34 11.21 -1.39
C ALA A 24 -15.25 10.55 -0.32
N GLY A 25 -15.19 11.01 0.94
CA GLY A 25 -15.94 10.43 2.06
C GLY A 25 -15.44 9.06 2.51
N ILE A 26 -14.16 8.75 2.25
CA ILE A 26 -13.50 7.50 2.61
C ILE A 26 -12.70 7.71 3.90
N GLU A 27 -12.82 6.78 4.84
CA GLU A 27 -12.04 6.81 6.07
C GLU A 27 -10.61 6.32 5.78
N ALA A 28 -9.60 7.12 6.18
CA ALA A 28 -8.20 6.81 5.95
C ALA A 28 -7.40 6.87 7.25
N ILE A 29 -6.53 5.88 7.45
CA ILE A 29 -5.50 5.90 8.50
C ILE A 29 -4.15 6.14 7.84
N GLU A 30 -3.48 7.21 8.26
CA GLU A 30 -2.12 7.52 7.86
C GLU A 30 -1.12 6.81 8.77
N GLU A 31 -0.20 6.03 8.21
CA GLU A 31 0.93 5.47 8.96
C GLU A 31 2.18 5.37 8.06
N PRO A 32 3.18 6.25 8.22
CA PRO A 32 4.37 6.25 7.37
C PRO A 32 5.33 5.08 7.64
N ASN A 33 5.25 4.41 8.79
CA ASN A 33 6.12 3.30 9.14
C ASN A 33 5.54 1.96 8.61
N PRO A 34 6.22 1.25 7.68
CA PRO A 34 5.69 0.02 7.10
C PRO A 34 5.37 -1.08 8.11
N THR A 35 6.16 -1.19 9.18
CA THR A 35 5.96 -2.21 10.22
C THR A 35 4.72 -1.91 11.06
N LEU A 36 4.52 -0.65 11.45
CA LEU A 36 3.31 -0.25 12.18
C LEU A 36 2.07 -0.34 11.29
N ALA A 37 2.19 0.05 10.02
CA ALA A 37 1.12 -0.07 9.05
C ALA A 37 0.66 -1.51 8.85
N LEU A 38 1.58 -2.48 8.83
CA LEU A 38 1.23 -3.90 8.80
C LEU A 38 0.41 -4.32 10.03
N GLY A 39 0.80 -3.85 11.22
CA GLY A 39 0.04 -4.08 12.45
C GLY A 39 -1.38 -3.51 12.37
N ILE A 40 -1.54 -2.30 11.82
CA ILE A 40 -2.84 -1.67 11.59
C ILE A 40 -3.65 -2.47 10.57
N ALA A 41 -3.06 -2.85 9.43
CA ALA A 41 -3.74 -3.63 8.40
C ALA A 41 -4.23 -4.97 8.96
N THR A 42 -3.43 -5.62 9.80
CA THR A 42 -3.79 -6.88 10.48
C THR A 42 -4.92 -6.69 11.48
N ALA A 43 -4.87 -5.65 12.30
CA ALA A 43 -5.85 -5.40 13.35
C ALA A 43 -7.19 -4.88 12.81
N LYS A 44 -7.15 -4.07 11.74
CA LYS A 44 -8.32 -3.37 11.20
C LYS A 44 -8.93 -4.05 9.98
N ASN A 45 -8.17 -4.90 9.28
CA ASN A 45 -8.59 -5.57 8.05
C ASN A 45 -9.24 -4.58 7.04
N PRO A 46 -8.49 -3.55 6.59
CA PRO A 46 -9.03 -2.50 5.72
C PRO A 46 -9.44 -3.04 4.35
N ASP A 47 -10.27 -2.29 3.63
CA ASP A 47 -10.68 -2.63 2.27
C ASP A 47 -9.55 -2.47 1.26
N LEU A 48 -8.61 -1.56 1.54
CA LEU A 48 -7.48 -1.20 0.69
C LEU A 48 -6.29 -0.72 1.54
N VAL A 49 -5.08 -1.10 1.13
CA VAL A 49 -3.84 -0.47 1.57
C VAL A 49 -3.21 0.25 0.38
N VAL A 50 -2.99 1.56 0.52
CA VAL A 50 -2.25 2.37 -0.46
C VAL A 50 -0.82 2.50 0.04
N ILE A 51 0.15 2.11 -0.79
CA ILE A 51 1.57 2.11 -0.46
C ILE A 51 2.32 2.94 -1.49
N ASP A 52 2.87 4.08 -1.09
CA ASP A 52 3.75 4.88 -1.94
C ASP A 52 5.19 4.41 -1.77
N VAL A 53 5.66 3.64 -2.74
CA VAL A 53 7.04 3.15 -2.78
C VAL A 53 7.89 4.14 -3.57
N THR A 54 8.83 4.78 -2.87
CA THR A 54 9.82 5.65 -3.50
C THR A 54 11.20 5.06 -3.32
N GLY A 55 11.78 4.62 -4.44
CA GLY A 55 13.05 3.90 -4.48
C GLY A 55 12.96 2.46 -3.98
N ASP A 56 14.13 1.83 -3.83
CA ASP A 56 14.25 0.44 -3.38
C ASP A 56 14.48 0.39 -1.88
N ARG A 57 13.39 0.31 -1.10
CA ARG A 57 13.51 -0.05 0.31
C ARG A 57 12.85 -1.40 0.59
N PRO A 58 13.59 -2.35 1.19
CA PRO A 58 13.11 -3.71 1.39
C PRO A 58 11.88 -3.79 2.30
N GLU A 59 11.72 -2.85 3.24
CA GLU A 59 10.58 -2.78 4.14
C GLU A 59 9.24 -2.56 3.40
N TRP A 60 9.25 -1.81 2.30
CA TRP A 60 8.05 -1.58 1.49
C TRP A 60 7.62 -2.85 0.77
N LEU A 61 8.59 -3.55 0.18
CA LEU A 61 8.31 -4.80 -0.52
C LEU A 61 7.80 -5.86 0.46
N ALA A 62 8.41 -5.98 1.63
CA ALA A 62 7.95 -6.89 2.67
C ALA A 62 6.51 -6.59 3.13
N LEU A 63 6.15 -5.31 3.27
CA LEU A 63 4.78 -4.90 3.55
C LEU A 63 3.81 -5.32 2.43
N ILE A 64 4.14 -5.03 1.17
CA ILE A 64 3.30 -5.39 0.01
C ILE A 64 3.06 -6.91 -0.04
N GLU A 65 4.11 -7.71 0.14
CA GLU A 65 4.02 -9.17 0.18
C GLU A 65 3.05 -9.65 1.26
N HIS A 66 3.15 -9.10 2.48
CA HIS A 66 2.26 -9.48 3.57
C HIS A 66 0.81 -9.08 3.31
N VAL A 67 0.55 -7.85 2.85
CA VAL A 67 -0.80 -7.38 2.54
C VAL A 67 -1.47 -8.27 1.48
N VAL A 68 -0.71 -8.65 0.44
CA VAL A 68 -1.19 -9.57 -0.61
C VAL A 68 -1.50 -10.96 -0.05
N LEU A 69 -0.62 -11.51 0.80
CA LEU A 69 -0.82 -12.82 1.44
C LEU A 69 -2.03 -12.85 2.38
N MET A 70 -2.34 -11.72 3.03
CA MET A 70 -3.55 -11.55 3.84
C MET A 70 -4.83 -11.46 2.99
N GLY A 71 -4.70 -11.35 1.66
CA GLY A 71 -5.84 -11.21 0.75
C GLY A 71 -6.46 -9.81 0.74
N ILE A 72 -5.80 -8.82 1.32
CA ILE A 72 -6.22 -7.41 1.31
C ILE A 72 -5.87 -6.79 -0.05
N LYS A 73 -6.72 -5.89 -0.56
CA LYS A 73 -6.39 -5.16 -1.78
C LYS A 73 -5.26 -4.16 -1.49
N CYS A 74 -4.33 -4.06 -2.41
CA CYS A 74 -3.16 -3.23 -2.31
C CYS A 74 -2.98 -2.41 -3.59
N TRP A 75 -2.78 -1.11 -3.44
CA TRP A 75 -2.40 -0.22 -4.53
C TRP A 75 -1.02 0.36 -4.25
N VAL A 76 -0.07 0.07 -5.14
CA VAL A 76 1.31 0.49 -5.04
C VAL A 76 1.55 1.65 -6.00
N LEU A 77 1.90 2.81 -5.43
CA LEU A 77 2.22 4.04 -6.15
C LEU A 77 3.74 4.20 -6.24
N GLY A 78 4.24 4.81 -7.32
CA GLY A 78 5.68 5.14 -7.43
C GLY A 78 6.56 3.95 -7.84
N SER A 79 5.96 2.82 -8.19
CA SER A 79 6.64 1.57 -8.58
C SER A 79 7.63 1.74 -9.73
N ARG A 80 7.40 2.73 -10.61
CA ARG A 80 8.29 3.08 -11.74
C ARG A 80 9.64 3.67 -11.32
N THR A 81 9.79 4.08 -10.06
CA THR A 81 11.03 4.62 -9.51
C THR A 81 11.89 3.56 -8.82
N CYS A 82 11.38 2.33 -8.72
CA CYS A 82 12.12 1.20 -8.17
C CYS A 82 13.12 0.64 -9.20
N SER A 83 14.12 -0.09 -8.72
CA SER A 83 15.03 -0.88 -9.57
C SER A 83 14.29 -1.94 -10.38
N ASP A 84 14.97 -2.47 -11.41
CA ASP A 84 14.48 -3.58 -12.22
C ASP A 84 14.17 -4.83 -11.38
N SER A 85 14.96 -5.13 -10.35
CA SER A 85 14.75 -6.30 -9.49
C SER A 85 13.49 -6.15 -8.62
N THR A 86 13.28 -4.98 -8.02
CA THR A 86 12.04 -4.68 -7.27
C THR A 86 10.84 -4.68 -8.20
N THR A 87 10.97 -4.08 -9.39
CA THR A 87 9.90 -4.04 -10.40
C THR A 87 9.50 -5.45 -10.84
N GLU A 88 10.47 -6.33 -11.11
CA GLU A 88 10.17 -7.72 -11.47
C GLU A 88 9.51 -8.47 -10.31
N ARG A 89 9.93 -8.20 -9.07
CA ARG A 89 9.29 -8.80 -7.89
C ARG A 89 7.84 -8.34 -7.74
N LEU A 90 7.54 -7.06 -7.92
CA LEU A 90 6.16 -6.54 -7.88
C LEU A 90 5.29 -7.20 -8.96
N ARG A 91 5.79 -7.36 -10.19
CA ARG A 91 5.08 -8.06 -11.27
C ARG A 91 4.79 -9.52 -10.93
N GLN A 92 5.72 -10.21 -10.27
CA GLN A 92 5.49 -11.59 -9.79
C GLN A 92 4.36 -11.61 -8.76
N LEU A 93 4.33 -10.66 -7.83
CA LEU A 93 3.27 -10.54 -6.83
C LEU A 93 1.91 -10.26 -7.48
N GLU A 94 1.85 -9.38 -8.48
CA GLU A 94 0.60 -9.06 -9.20
C GLU A 94 -0.04 -10.31 -9.83
N ARG A 95 0.78 -11.19 -10.42
CA ARG A 95 0.31 -12.46 -10.99
C ARG A 95 -0.31 -13.39 -9.95
N VAL A 96 0.23 -13.40 -8.73
CA VAL A 96 -0.25 -14.25 -7.62
C VAL A 96 -1.42 -13.61 -6.88
N ALA A 97 -1.49 -12.28 -6.85
CA ALA A 97 -2.49 -11.52 -6.11
C ALA A 97 -3.91 -11.63 -6.69
N ALA A 98 -4.10 -12.23 -7.87
CA ALA A 98 -5.40 -12.41 -8.53
C ALA A 98 -6.20 -11.09 -8.67
N GLY A 99 -5.53 -10.01 -9.06
CA GLY A 99 -6.14 -8.68 -9.22
C GLY A 99 -6.31 -7.90 -7.90
N ARG A 100 -5.71 -8.36 -6.80
CA ARG A 100 -5.66 -7.61 -5.53
C ARG A 100 -4.47 -6.67 -5.41
N LEU A 101 -3.52 -6.72 -6.33
CA LEU A 101 -2.39 -5.80 -6.40
C LEU A 101 -2.47 -5.01 -7.70
N ASP A 102 -2.39 -3.70 -7.58
CA ASP A 102 -2.27 -2.76 -8.70
C ASP A 102 -0.98 -1.95 -8.50
N CYS A 103 -0.04 -2.00 -9.44
CA CYS A 103 1.18 -1.20 -9.43
C CYS A 103 1.12 -0.10 -10.51
N SER A 104 1.29 1.16 -10.11
CA SER A 104 1.22 2.33 -11.00
C SER A 104 2.47 3.18 -11.05
#